data_AF-A0A534ZQX0-F1
#
_entry.id   AF-A0A534ZQX0-F1
#
_cell.length_a   1.000
_cell.length_b   1.000
_cell.length_c   1.000
_cell.angle_alpha   90.00
_cell.angle_beta   90.00
_cell.angle_gamma   90.00
#
_symmetry.space_group_name_H-M   'P 1'
#
loop_
_entity.id
_entity.type
_entity.pdbx_description
1 polymer ?
#
loop_
_entity_poly.entity_id
_entity_poly.type
_entity_poly.pdbx_seq_one_letter_code
_entity_poly.pdbx_strand_id
1 'polypeptide(L)' 'MLGMGIGELLVVLVIVLVVFGAGRLPEVMGSIGQGVQAFKKGLREPPEIDVTPKDSEAAKAKKSETS' A
#
# COMPACT_ATOMS: atom_id res chain seq x y z
N MET A 1 28.31 -6.28 -12.90
CA MET A 1 28.11 -5.35 -14.03
C MET A 1 26.64 -4.95 -14.11
N LEU A 2 26.15 -4.21 -13.11
CA LEU A 2 24.84 -3.54 -13.11
C LEU A 2 25.11 -2.04 -13.04
N GLY A 3 25.90 -1.56 -14.00
CA GLY A 3 26.41 -0.20 -14.05
C GLY A 3 25.37 0.85 -14.47
N MET A 4 24.08 0.57 -14.30
CA MET A 4 23.06 1.62 -14.33
C MET A 4 23.05 2.28 -12.95
N GLY A 5 23.84 3.34 -12.82
CA GLY A 5 23.86 4.14 -11.61
C GLY A 5 22.48 4.73 -11.33
N ILE A 6 22.26 5.16 -10.09
CA ILE A 6 21.03 5.85 -9.65
C ILE A 6 20.67 7.01 -10.61
N GLY A 7 21.67 7.66 -11.22
CA GLY A 7 21.46 8.74 -12.20
C GLY A 7 20.69 8.32 -13.46
N GLU A 8 21.02 7.20 -14.11
CA GLU A 8 20.29 6.73 -15.31
C GLU A 8 18.85 6.34 -14.97
N LEU A 9 18.64 5.67 -13.84
CA LEU A 9 17.31 5.31 -13.37
C LEU A 9 16.44 6.57 -13.16
N LEU A 10 17.04 7.64 -12.63
CA LEU A 10 16.36 8.92 -12.42
C LEU A 10 15.98 9.59 -13.74
N VAL A 11 16.85 9.55 -14.75
CA VAL A 11 16.55 10.07 -16.09
C VAL A 11 15.39 9.31 -16.74
N VAL A 12 15.41 7.98 -16.68
CA VAL A 12 14.29 7.15 -17.19
C VAL A 12 13.00 7.46 -16.44
N LEU A 13 13.07 7.59 -15.11
CA LEU A 13 11.90 7.93 -14.29
C LEU A 13 11.31 9.28 -14.70
N VAL A 14 12.15 10.29 -14.97
CA VAL A 14 11.69 11.60 -15.44
C VAL A 14 10.99 11.49 -16.80
N ILE A 15 11.55 10.72 -17.75
CA ILE A 15 10.93 10.50 -19.06
C ILE A 15 9.54 9.86 -18.90
N VAL A 16 9.44 8.81 -18.08
CA VAL A 16 8.17 8.16 -17.76
C VAL A 16 7.20 9.16 -17.12
N LEU A 17 7.67 10.00 -16.19
CA LEU A 17 6.84 11.01 -15.55
C LEU A 17 6.32 12.07 -16.53
N VAL A 18 7.09 12.41 -17.57
CA VAL A 18 6.67 13.35 -18.62
C VAL A 18 5.61 12.71 -19.54
N VAL A 19 5.79 11.45 -19.92
CA VAL A 19 4.85 10.74 -20.80
C VAL A 19 3.53 10.46 -20.09
N PHE A 20 3.58 9.95 -18.86
CA PHE A 20 2.39 9.57 -18.11
C PHE A 20 1.81 10.73 -17.28
N GLY A 21 2.64 11.70 -16.89
CA GLY A 21 2.28 12.78 -15.97
C GLY A 21 2.47 12.39 -14.49
N ALA A 22 2.84 13.36 -13.66
CA ALA A 22 3.08 13.16 -12.22
C ALA A 22 1.85 12.68 -11.43
N GLY A 23 0.63 12.96 -11.93
CA GLY A 23 -0.61 12.54 -11.28
C GLY A 23 -1.08 11.11 -11.64
N ARG A 24 -0.73 10.62 -12.84
CA ARG A 24 -1.17 9.29 -13.30
C ARG A 24 -0.37 8.16 -12.67
N LEU A 25 0.91 8.39 -12.41
CA LEU A 25 1.78 7.36 -11.83
C LEU A 25 1.30 6.92 -10.42
N PRO A 26 0.99 7.82 -9.48
CA PRO A 26 0.40 7.46 -8.18
C PRO A 26 -0.98 6.81 -8.29
N GLU A 27 -1.83 7.26 -9.22
CA GLU A 27 -3.17 6.71 -9.45
C GLU A 27 -3.09 5.24 -9.90
N VAL A 28 -2.23 4.94 -10.88
CA VAL A 28 -1.99 3.57 -11.37
C VAL A 28 -1.35 2.72 -10.27
N MET A 29 -0.31 3.23 -9.60
CA MET A 29 0.35 2.50 -8.51
C MET A 29 -0.59 2.23 -7.33
N GLY A 30 -1.54 3.12 -7.04
CA GLY A 30 -2.56 2.91 -6.01
C GLY A 30 -3.46 1.71 -6.35
N SER A 31 -3.95 1.63 -7.58
CA SER A 31 -4.80 0.52 -8.05
C SER A 31 -4.07 -0.83 -8.06
N ILE A 32 -2.82 -0.84 -8.54
CA ILE A 32 -1.96 -2.04 -8.54
C ILE A 32 -1.61 -2.41 -7.10
N GLY A 33 -1.28 -1.43 -6.27
CA GLY A 33 -0.89 -1.63 -4.87
C GLY A 33 -1.99 -2.28 -4.04
N GLN A 34 -3.25 -1.89 -4.25
CA GLN A 34 -4.40 -2.54 -3.62
C GLN A 34 -4.54 -4.01 -4.04
N GLY A 35 -4.38 -4.31 -5.34
CA GLY A 35 -4.40 -5.68 -5.84
C GLY A 35 -3.27 -6.55 -5.27
N VAL A 36 -2.04 -6.01 -5.24
CA VAL A 36 -0.88 -6.69 -4.65
C VAL A 36 -1.08 -6.90 -3.15
N GLN A 37 -1.66 -5.93 -2.44
CA GLN A 37 -1.93 -6.05 -1.01
C GLN A 37 -2.99 -7.11 -0.72
N ALA A 38 -4.07 -7.17 -1.51
CA ALA A 38 -5.10 -8.20 -1.41
C ALA A 38 -4.55 -9.60 -1.73
N PHE A 39 -3.71 -9.69 -2.77
CA PHE A 39 -3.02 -10.94 -3.14
C PHE A 39 -2.09 -11.41 -2.02
N LYS A 40 -1.27 -10.51 -1.47
CA LYS A 40 -0.38 -10.81 -0.35
C LYS A 40 -1.13 -11.23 0.91
N LYS A 41 -2.31 -10.66 1.14
CA LYS A 41 -3.21 -11.03 2.25
C LYS A 41 -3.77 -12.44 2.06
N GLY A 42 -4.31 -12.73 0.87
CA GLY A 42 -4.84 -14.07 0.54
C GLY A 42 -3.79 -15.19 0.50
N LEU A 43 -2.51 -14.86 0.27
CA LEU A 43 -1.40 -15.83 0.38
C LEU A 43 -0.94 -16.07 1.83
N ARG A 44 -1.21 -15.12 2.74
CA ARG A 44 -0.77 -15.19 4.14
C ARG A 44 -1.86 -15.70 5.09
N GLU A 45 -3.12 -15.46 4.76
CA GLU A 45 -4.25 -15.99 5.51
C GLU A 45 -4.53 -17.43 5.04
N PRO A 46 -4.47 -18.44 5.93
CA PRO A 46 -5.11 -19.72 5.64
C PRO A 46 -6.61 -19.48 5.40
N PRO A 47 -7.33 -20.37 4.68
CA PRO A 47 -8.73 -20.16 4.33
C PRO A 47 -9.61 -20.15 5.59
N GLU A 48 -9.71 -19.00 6.25
CA GLU A 48 -10.65 -18.76 7.33
C GLU A 48 -11.94 -18.25 6.69
N ILE A 49 -12.97 -19.08 6.77
CA ILE A 49 -14.35 -18.67 6.52
C ILE A 49 -14.70 -17.67 7.63
N ASP A 50 -14.55 -16.38 7.34
CA ASP A 50 -14.77 -15.29 8.28
C ASP A 50 -16.30 -15.09 8.49
N VAL A 51 -16.85 -15.86 9.43
CA VAL A 51 -18.20 -15.65 10.00
C VAL A 51 -18.08 -14.95 11.35
N THR A 52 -17.63 -13.70 11.36
CA THR A 52 -17.83 -12.82 12.52
C THR A 52 -18.21 -11.41 12.06
N PRO A 53 -19.41 -10.89 12.43
CA PRO A 53 -19.76 -9.51 12.17
C PRO A 53 -18.85 -8.58 12.99
N LYS A 54 -18.16 -7.66 12.31
CA LYS A 54 -17.35 -6.60 12.91
C LYS A 54 -18.23 -5.56 13.62
N ASP A 55 -18.61 -5.85 14.86
CA ASP A 55 -19.07 -4.85 15.82
C ASP A 55 -18.26 -5.01 17.12
N SER A 56 -17.16 -4.26 17.23
CA SER A 56 -16.60 -3.77 18.50
C SER A 56 -15.19 -3.20 18.28
N GLU A 57 -15.08 -1.89 18.01
CA GLU A 57 -14.01 -1.09 18.60
C GLU A 57 -14.40 0.40 18.66
N ALA A 58 -15.35 0.71 19.55
CA ALA A 58 -15.60 2.06 20.05
C ALA A 58 -15.54 2.05 21.58
N ALA A 59 -14.40 1.64 22.15
CA ALA A 59 -14.13 1.79 23.58
C ALA A 59 -12.63 1.70 23.88
N LYS A 60 -11.94 2.85 23.86
CA LYS A 60 -10.89 3.24 24.83
C LYS A 60 -10.26 4.59 24.43
N ALA A 61 -11.03 5.67 24.61
CA ALA A 61 -10.47 6.99 24.87
C ALA A 61 -10.92 7.42 26.26
N LYS A 62 -9.96 7.91 27.06
CA LYS A 62 -10.07 8.48 28.41
C LYS A 62 -10.07 7.49 29.57
N LYS A 63 -8.84 7.03 29.84
CA LYS A 63 -8.26 6.75 31.15
C LYS A 63 -8.58 7.91 32.12
N SER A 64 -9.64 7.76 32.91
CA SER A 64 -9.75 8.37 34.23
C SER A 64 -8.96 7.51 35.22
N GLU A 65 -8.44 8.17 36.26
CA GLU A 65 -7.97 7.58 37.52
C GLU A 65 -6.53 7.01 37.53
N THR A 66 -5.66 7.30 38.50
CA THR A 66 -5.87 7.91 39.82
C THR A 66 -4.53 8.15 40.52
N SER A 67 -4.56 9.13 41.45
CA SER A 67 -3.72 9.34 42.65
C SER A 67 -2.21 9.43 42.58
#